data_AF-A0A847CE30-F1
#
_entry.id   AF-A0A847CE30-F1
#
_cell.length_a   1.000
_cell.length_b   1.000
_cell.length_c   1.000
_cell.angle_alpha   90.00
_cell.angle_beta   90.00
_cell.angle_gamma   90.00
#
_symmetry.space_group_name_H-M   'P 1'
#
loop_
_entity.id
_entity.type
_entity.pdbx_description
1 polymer ?
#
loop_
_entity_poly.entity_id
_entity_poly.type
_entity_poly.pdbx_seq_one_letter_code
_entity_poly.pdbx_strand_id
1 'polypeptide(L)'
;MYKIPDQYYFRIHHVRPRFKDDVENVLFYMAHCCATLKELPISEYKEKLNTMIQLYPENAGKTEKTINNWRTEIAALFGFYIEDKNTQKTETGEIAYFLDKEQDLVQFFKFYLFKFQYPGGHLKSDRIKEFIDAGIKFKPAHYILKLLYEADSELGKPLGITKEEATHCIFNDLRVTRDNRDVKEVIDLIVSNRQKKIEYEHGGDITRYAGDILDYMVHANLLDERHGYFYLNHTEMESIMVFINDINYFDGYDSFYGKIINISDLSEVETDWFTYVNKELHVELFKTDLTSYFISDTDQEENLYKTAVDDKISEILEGVGSTKDIGDLGENLIIGHEKVRLVNLGREDLIHLIKKIPTALAVGYDIQSVEEDQRKRYIEVKTTISNRPLKFFGFHLTRNEWDSAQTLNDRYFVYRLMINRSQKIIYILQNPVQLYKQDKIEMRISDGAEISFKENVAEKTELMIWKN
;
A
#
# COMPACT_ATOMS: atom_id res chain seq x y z
N MET A 1 -34.99 -4.33 -4.18
CA MET A 1 -33.80 -3.57 -4.60
C MET A 1 -33.89 -2.15 -4.04
N TYR A 2 -32.86 -1.69 -3.35
CA TYR A 2 -32.77 -0.33 -2.79
C TYR A 2 -32.80 0.71 -3.91
N LYS A 3 -33.44 1.85 -3.64
CA LYS A 3 -33.49 2.99 -4.55
C LYS A 3 -33.38 4.29 -3.77
N ILE A 4 -32.49 5.16 -4.22
CA ILE A 4 -32.42 6.54 -3.75
C ILE A 4 -33.59 7.30 -4.41
N PRO A 5 -34.32 8.17 -3.69
CA PRO A 5 -35.33 9.01 -4.33
C PRO A 5 -34.71 9.87 -5.42
N ASP A 6 -35.37 10.00 -6.59
CA ASP A 6 -34.81 10.62 -7.80
C ASP A 6 -34.21 12.03 -7.55
N GLN A 7 -34.83 12.83 -6.69
CA GLN A 7 -34.35 14.17 -6.32
C GLN A 7 -33.02 14.20 -5.54
N TYR A 8 -32.61 13.06 -4.97
CA TYR A 8 -31.36 12.88 -4.25
C TYR A 8 -30.38 11.97 -4.99
N TYR A 9 -30.77 11.39 -6.13
CA TYR A 9 -29.91 10.50 -6.89
C TYR A 9 -28.99 11.30 -7.82
N PHE A 10 -27.68 11.10 -7.68
CA PHE A 10 -26.71 11.58 -8.66
C PHE A 10 -25.58 10.56 -8.80
N ARG A 11 -25.35 10.04 -10.00
CA ARG A 11 -24.30 9.05 -10.22
C ARG A 11 -22.92 9.71 -10.31
N ILE A 12 -22.10 9.54 -9.27
CA ILE A 12 -20.70 9.95 -9.32
C ILE A 12 -19.95 9.04 -10.29
N HIS A 13 -19.08 9.65 -11.11
CA HIS A 13 -18.23 8.92 -12.03
C HIS A 13 -16.88 9.65 -12.18
N HIS A 14 -15.77 8.94 -12.01
CA HIS A 14 -14.42 9.43 -12.28
C HIS A 14 -13.66 8.51 -13.26
N VAL A 15 -12.47 8.95 -13.69
CA VAL A 15 -11.63 8.25 -14.67
C VAL A 15 -11.37 6.80 -14.24
N ARG A 16 -11.52 5.85 -15.15
CA ARG A 16 -11.22 4.43 -14.89
C ARG A 16 -9.73 4.18 -15.16
N PRO A 17 -8.93 3.81 -14.16
CA PRO A 17 -7.54 3.41 -14.39
C PRO A 17 -7.49 2.03 -15.06
N ARG A 18 -6.69 1.90 -16.12
CA ARG A 18 -6.57 0.67 -16.93
C ARG A 18 -5.47 -0.30 -16.47
N PHE A 19 -4.87 -0.01 -15.33
CA PHE A 19 -3.71 -0.71 -14.77
C PHE A 19 -4.04 -1.32 -13.41
N LYS A 20 -5.32 -1.65 -13.17
CA LYS A 20 -5.80 -2.10 -11.85
C LYS A 20 -5.17 -3.42 -11.40
N ASP A 21 -4.85 -4.30 -12.33
CA ASP A 21 -4.27 -5.62 -12.03
C ASP A 21 -2.76 -5.56 -11.73
N ASP A 22 -2.10 -4.43 -12.00
CA ASP A 22 -0.67 -4.20 -11.79
C ASP A 22 -0.38 -2.77 -11.31
N VAL A 23 -1.26 -2.25 -10.44
CA VAL A 23 -1.28 -0.82 -10.08
C VAL A 23 0.02 -0.36 -9.44
N GLU A 24 0.65 -1.22 -8.63
CA GLU A 24 1.84 -0.89 -7.86
C GLU A 24 3.06 -0.67 -8.78
N ASN A 25 3.37 -1.65 -9.63
CA ASN A 25 4.51 -1.56 -10.54
C ASN A 25 4.35 -0.43 -11.56
N VAL A 26 3.12 -0.24 -12.05
CA VAL A 26 2.80 0.84 -12.98
C VAL A 26 3.00 2.21 -12.34
N LEU A 27 2.57 2.39 -11.08
CA LEU A 27 2.75 3.66 -10.37
C LEU A 27 4.21 3.98 -10.10
N PHE A 28 5.01 3.02 -9.62
CA PHE A 28 6.45 3.22 -9.44
C PHE A 28 7.14 3.57 -10.76
N TYR A 29 6.84 2.84 -11.83
CA TYR A 29 7.41 3.09 -13.14
C TYR A 29 7.05 4.49 -13.66
N MET A 30 5.79 4.88 -13.54
CA MET A 30 5.31 6.18 -14.00
C MET A 30 5.89 7.34 -13.18
N ALA A 31 6.00 7.17 -11.86
CA ALA A 31 6.66 8.15 -11.00
C ALA A 31 8.11 8.35 -11.42
N HIS A 32 8.85 7.26 -11.66
CA HIS A 32 10.22 7.30 -12.14
C HIS A 32 10.38 8.00 -13.50
N CYS A 33 9.48 7.69 -14.44
CA CYS A 33 9.49 8.34 -15.75
C CYS A 33 9.28 9.85 -15.64
N CYS A 34 8.31 10.28 -14.83
CA CYS A 34 8.03 11.71 -14.63
C CYS A 34 9.22 12.39 -13.92
N ALA A 35 9.71 11.82 -12.81
CA ALA A 35 10.86 12.34 -12.05
C ALA A 35 12.12 12.52 -12.91
N THR A 36 12.34 11.62 -13.87
CA THR A 36 13.44 11.72 -14.83
C THR A 36 13.30 12.92 -15.79
N LEU A 37 12.08 13.26 -16.20
CA LEU A 37 11.79 14.34 -17.14
C LEU A 37 11.88 15.73 -16.52
N LYS A 38 11.52 15.85 -15.24
CA LYS A 38 11.52 17.13 -14.49
C LYS A 38 10.59 18.16 -15.12
N GLU A 39 11.12 19.23 -15.71
CA GLU A 39 10.37 20.27 -16.41
C GLU A 39 10.80 20.32 -17.88
N LEU A 40 9.83 20.30 -18.81
CA LEU A 40 10.05 20.43 -20.25
C LEU A 40 8.88 21.17 -20.92
N PRO A 41 9.05 21.67 -22.16
CA PRO A 41 7.93 22.13 -22.98
C PRO A 41 6.87 21.03 -23.16
N ILE A 42 5.59 21.39 -23.19
CA ILE A 42 4.46 20.42 -23.19
C ILE A 42 4.62 19.33 -24.24
N SER A 43 4.92 19.71 -25.48
CA SER A 43 5.07 18.74 -26.58
C SER A 43 6.24 17.78 -26.36
N GLU A 44 7.35 18.27 -25.82
CA GLU A 44 8.55 17.46 -25.59
C GLU A 44 8.37 16.52 -24.40
N TYR A 45 7.78 17.01 -23.30
CA TYR A 45 7.44 16.19 -22.14
C TYR A 45 6.52 15.03 -22.56
N LYS A 46 5.47 15.35 -23.33
CA LYS A 46 4.50 14.40 -23.87
C LYS A 46 5.16 13.29 -24.70
N GLU A 47 6.01 13.65 -25.65
CA GLU A 47 6.67 12.69 -26.54
C GLU A 47 7.64 11.78 -25.78
N LYS A 48 8.46 12.36 -24.90
CA LYS A 48 9.42 11.59 -24.11
C LYS A 48 8.73 10.66 -23.11
N LEU A 49 7.70 11.15 -22.41
CA LEU A 49 6.93 10.32 -21.48
C LEU A 49 6.24 9.17 -22.22
N ASN A 50 5.63 9.43 -23.37
CA ASN A 50 5.06 8.35 -24.20
C ASN A 50 6.11 7.31 -24.62
N THR A 51 7.31 7.75 -24.99
CA THR A 51 8.41 6.85 -25.35
C THR A 51 8.79 5.97 -24.17
N MET A 52 8.89 6.54 -22.96
CA MET A 52 9.16 5.75 -21.75
C MET A 52 8.01 4.78 -21.44
N ILE A 53 6.75 5.23 -21.46
CA ILE A 53 5.59 4.34 -21.22
C ILE A 53 5.60 3.13 -22.17
N GLN A 54 6.02 3.29 -23.42
CA GLN A 54 6.14 2.18 -24.38
C GLN A 54 7.19 1.14 -24.00
N LEU A 55 8.20 1.52 -23.21
CA LEU A 55 9.27 0.62 -22.74
C LEU A 55 8.84 -0.23 -21.55
N TYR A 56 7.69 0.07 -20.91
CA TYR A 56 7.13 -0.80 -19.89
C TYR A 56 6.82 -2.19 -20.49
N PRO A 57 7.27 -3.31 -19.89
CA PRO A 57 7.16 -4.64 -20.50
C PRO A 57 5.76 -5.01 -20.99
N GLU A 58 4.72 -4.68 -20.21
CA GLU A 58 3.33 -4.97 -20.59
C GLU A 58 2.78 -4.08 -21.70
N ASN A 59 3.48 -3.00 -22.06
CA ASN A 59 3.09 -2.08 -23.11
C ASN A 59 3.67 -2.44 -24.48
N ALA A 60 4.47 -3.52 -24.57
CA ALA A 60 4.97 -4.05 -25.83
C ALA A 60 3.82 -4.32 -26.81
N GLY A 61 3.85 -3.64 -27.96
CA GLY A 61 2.83 -3.79 -29.01
C GLY A 61 1.48 -3.10 -28.73
N LYS A 62 1.33 -2.34 -27.64
CA LYS A 62 0.11 -1.54 -27.42
C LYS A 62 0.02 -0.36 -28.39
N THR A 63 -1.22 0.00 -28.77
CA THR A 63 -1.48 1.13 -29.67
C THR A 63 -1.10 2.47 -29.05
N GLU A 64 -0.78 3.47 -29.87
CA GLU A 64 -0.51 4.84 -29.42
C GLU A 64 -1.66 5.42 -28.59
N LYS A 65 -2.92 5.10 -28.94
CA LYS A 65 -4.10 5.50 -28.16
C LYS A 65 -4.03 4.95 -26.73
N THR A 66 -3.57 3.73 -26.55
CA THR A 66 -3.45 3.12 -25.21
C THR A 66 -2.34 3.78 -24.40
N ILE A 67 -1.20 4.07 -25.01
CA ILE A 67 -0.09 4.81 -24.39
C ILE A 67 -0.52 6.21 -23.97
N ASN A 68 -1.23 6.92 -24.87
CA ASN A 68 -1.79 8.24 -24.57
C ASN A 68 -2.77 8.18 -23.40
N ASN A 69 -3.63 7.15 -23.33
CA ASN A 69 -4.53 6.97 -22.19
C ASN A 69 -3.76 6.71 -20.90
N TRP A 70 -2.71 5.89 -20.89
CA TRP A 70 -1.86 5.68 -19.71
C TRP A 70 -1.30 7.00 -19.20
N ARG A 71 -0.70 7.81 -20.09
CA ARG A 71 -0.17 9.13 -19.73
C ARG A 71 -1.25 10.01 -19.10
N THR A 72 -2.39 10.16 -19.76
CA THR A 72 -3.43 11.12 -19.34
C THR A 72 -4.24 10.64 -18.13
N GLU A 73 -4.55 9.34 -18.04
CA GLU A 73 -5.38 8.79 -16.96
C GLU A 73 -4.60 8.72 -15.64
N ILE A 74 -3.32 8.31 -15.66
CA ILE A 74 -2.46 8.25 -14.47
C ILE A 74 -2.17 9.65 -13.94
N ALA A 75 -1.77 10.56 -14.82
CA ALA A 75 -1.44 11.92 -14.42
C ALA A 75 -2.66 12.70 -13.94
N ALA A 76 -3.81 12.56 -14.61
CA ALA A 76 -5.02 13.23 -14.16
C ALA A 76 -5.46 12.73 -12.79
N LEU A 77 -5.37 11.41 -12.54
CA LEU A 77 -5.83 10.84 -11.28
C LEU A 77 -4.87 11.12 -10.12
N PHE A 78 -3.57 10.90 -10.32
CA PHE A 78 -2.57 10.94 -9.24
C PHE A 78 -1.73 12.21 -9.18
N GLY A 79 -1.90 13.14 -10.13
CA GLY A 79 -1.23 14.45 -10.10
C GLY A 79 0.28 14.40 -10.37
N PHE A 80 0.77 13.41 -11.12
CA PHE A 80 2.21 13.20 -11.34
C PHE A 80 2.91 14.30 -12.13
N TYR A 81 2.16 15.12 -12.87
CA TYR A 81 2.69 16.31 -13.53
C TYR A 81 1.64 17.40 -13.60
N ILE A 82 2.11 18.62 -13.77
CA ILE A 82 1.32 19.85 -13.86
C ILE A 82 1.58 20.42 -15.25
N GLU A 83 0.51 20.54 -16.05
CA GLU A 83 0.58 21.19 -17.36
C GLU A 83 0.08 22.62 -17.24
N ASP A 84 0.93 23.60 -17.52
CA ASP A 84 0.57 25.02 -17.54
C ASP A 84 0.54 25.52 -18.99
N LYS A 85 -0.69 25.76 -19.47
CA LYS A 85 -0.96 26.24 -20.82
C LYS A 85 -0.52 27.70 -21.02
N ASN A 86 -0.37 28.49 -19.95
CA ASN A 86 0.10 29.88 -20.05
C ASN A 86 1.60 29.94 -20.29
N THR A 87 2.37 29.12 -19.58
CA THR A 87 3.83 29.04 -19.74
C THR A 87 4.28 28.05 -20.82
N GLN A 88 3.36 27.23 -21.35
CA GLN A 88 3.60 26.16 -22.33
C GLN A 88 4.61 25.12 -21.82
N LYS A 89 4.58 24.82 -20.52
CA LYS A 89 5.46 23.87 -19.86
C LYS A 89 4.69 22.79 -19.11
N THR A 90 5.33 21.64 -18.99
CA THR A 90 4.91 20.57 -18.09
C THR A 90 6.00 20.38 -17.04
N GLU A 91 5.60 20.47 -15.78
CA GLU A 91 6.45 20.23 -14.62
C GLU A 91 6.04 18.94 -13.92
N THR A 92 7.00 18.16 -13.45
CA THR A 92 6.73 16.95 -12.66
C THR A 92 6.26 17.35 -11.26
N GLY A 93 5.15 16.75 -10.82
CA GLY A 93 4.59 17.00 -9.49
C GLY A 93 5.43 16.39 -8.38
N GLU A 94 5.47 17.08 -7.23
CA GLU A 94 6.14 16.61 -6.01
C GLU A 94 5.69 15.21 -5.57
N ILE A 95 4.43 14.82 -5.82
CA ILE A 95 3.94 13.48 -5.47
C ILE A 95 4.63 12.37 -6.28
N ALA A 96 5.02 12.66 -7.53
CA ALA A 96 5.78 11.72 -8.36
C ALA A 96 7.22 11.62 -7.88
N TYR A 97 7.87 12.73 -7.53
CA TYR A 97 9.20 12.71 -6.92
C TYR A 97 9.20 11.98 -5.58
N PHE A 98 8.17 12.20 -4.76
CA PHE A 98 7.98 11.50 -3.50
C PHE A 98 7.92 9.99 -3.71
N LEU A 99 7.05 9.50 -4.60
CA LEU A 99 6.91 8.06 -4.84
C LEU A 99 8.18 7.45 -5.45
N ASP A 100 8.84 8.15 -6.39
CA ASP A 100 10.10 7.70 -6.99
C ASP A 100 11.24 7.60 -5.96
N LYS A 101 11.31 8.55 -5.01
CA LYS A 101 12.39 8.62 -4.03
C LYS A 101 12.17 7.72 -2.81
N GLU A 102 10.99 7.80 -2.20
CA GLU A 102 10.70 7.11 -0.94
C GLU A 102 10.24 5.66 -1.18
N GLN A 103 9.70 5.37 -2.37
CA GLN A 103 9.18 4.06 -2.74
C GLN A 103 8.11 3.53 -1.74
N ASP A 104 7.46 4.42 -0.98
CA ASP A 104 6.40 4.09 -0.03
C ASP A 104 5.03 4.29 -0.70
N LEU A 105 4.50 3.19 -1.22
CA LEU A 105 3.21 3.19 -1.92
C LEU A 105 2.03 3.42 -0.96
N VAL A 106 2.14 2.94 0.28
CA VAL A 106 1.11 3.11 1.31
C VAL A 106 0.96 4.60 1.65
N GLN A 107 2.09 5.25 1.95
CA GLN A 107 2.13 6.68 2.24
C GLN A 107 1.67 7.51 1.03
N PHE A 108 2.05 7.12 -0.18
CA PHE A 108 1.55 7.73 -1.41
C PHE A 108 0.03 7.68 -1.51
N PHE A 109 -0.59 6.51 -1.30
CA PHE A 109 -2.05 6.39 -1.37
C PHE A 109 -2.74 7.16 -0.25
N LYS A 110 -2.14 7.24 0.96
CA LYS A 110 -2.63 8.12 2.03
C LYS A 110 -2.65 9.58 1.57
N PHE A 111 -1.56 10.12 1.02
CA PHE A 111 -1.54 11.49 0.49
C PHE A 111 -2.59 11.72 -0.62
N TYR A 112 -2.66 10.79 -1.57
CA TYR A 112 -3.63 10.84 -2.66
C TYR A 112 -5.06 10.91 -2.11
N LEU A 113 -5.46 9.98 -1.26
CA LEU A 113 -6.80 9.92 -0.68
C LEU A 113 -7.11 11.11 0.23
N PHE A 114 -6.10 11.64 0.93
CA PHE A 114 -6.24 12.79 1.82
C PHE A 114 -6.61 14.07 1.05
N LYS A 115 -6.05 14.24 -0.15
CA LYS A 115 -6.34 15.38 -1.03
C LYS A 115 -7.52 15.13 -1.97
N PHE A 116 -7.86 13.88 -2.25
CA PHE A 116 -8.91 13.52 -3.21
C PHE A 116 -10.31 14.02 -2.78
N GLN A 117 -11.01 14.67 -3.70
CA GLN A 117 -12.34 15.25 -3.46
C GLN A 117 -13.14 15.42 -4.76
N TYR A 118 -14.44 15.67 -4.62
CA TYR A 118 -15.36 16.00 -5.70
C TYR A 118 -16.03 17.36 -5.48
N PRO A 119 -15.97 18.28 -6.46
CA PRO A 119 -15.20 18.20 -7.71
C PRO A 119 -13.69 18.30 -7.49
N GLY A 120 -12.93 17.81 -8.47
CA GLY A 120 -11.46 17.90 -8.53
C GLY A 120 -10.97 17.87 -9.98
N GLY A 121 -9.77 18.41 -10.24
CA GLY A 121 -9.20 18.54 -11.59
C GLY A 121 -8.81 17.22 -12.28
N HIS A 122 -8.96 16.08 -11.58
CA HIS A 122 -8.90 14.75 -12.19
C HIS A 122 -10.14 14.45 -13.08
N LEU A 123 -11.16 15.31 -13.03
CA LEU A 123 -12.36 15.25 -13.87
C LEU A 123 -12.26 16.22 -15.05
N LYS A 124 -12.93 15.88 -16.15
CA LYS A 124 -13.11 16.82 -17.27
C LYS A 124 -14.03 17.97 -16.87
N SER A 125 -13.82 19.15 -17.47
CA SER A 125 -14.55 20.39 -17.16
C SER A 125 -16.07 20.27 -17.30
N ASP A 126 -16.58 19.50 -18.27
CA ASP A 126 -18.01 19.21 -18.42
C ASP A 126 -18.57 18.43 -17.21
N ARG A 127 -17.83 17.43 -16.74
CA ARG A 127 -18.17 16.66 -15.53
C ARG A 127 -18.08 17.50 -14.27
N ILE A 128 -17.05 18.35 -14.15
CA ILE A 128 -16.92 19.30 -13.04
C ILE A 128 -18.16 20.20 -13.00
N LYS A 129 -18.58 20.73 -14.15
CA LYS A 129 -19.79 21.55 -14.25
C LYS A 129 -21.03 20.83 -13.72
N GLU A 130 -21.26 19.58 -14.15
CA GLU A 130 -22.41 18.80 -13.67
C GLU A 130 -22.39 18.61 -12.14
N PHE A 131 -21.20 18.44 -11.55
CA PHE A 131 -21.05 18.25 -10.11
C PHE A 131 -21.35 19.55 -9.35
N ILE A 132 -20.86 20.69 -9.87
CA ILE A 132 -21.13 22.02 -9.30
C ILE A 132 -22.62 22.37 -9.43
N ASP A 133 -23.24 22.12 -10.60
CA ASP A 133 -24.67 22.34 -10.82
C ASP A 133 -25.52 21.51 -9.84
N ALA A 134 -25.07 20.28 -9.53
CA ALA A 134 -25.71 19.40 -8.55
C ALA A 134 -25.43 19.79 -7.08
N GLY A 135 -24.50 20.73 -6.84
CA GLY A 135 -24.10 21.20 -5.51
C GLY A 135 -23.10 20.30 -4.78
N ILE A 136 -22.50 19.32 -5.45
CA ILE A 136 -21.64 18.31 -4.82
C ILE A 136 -20.39 18.95 -4.22
N LYS A 137 -20.10 18.61 -2.96
CA LYS A 137 -18.83 18.88 -2.24
C LYS A 137 -18.53 17.69 -1.35
N PHE A 138 -17.64 16.81 -1.79
CA PHE A 138 -17.49 15.49 -1.16
C PHE A 138 -16.03 15.04 -1.08
N LYS A 139 -15.56 14.70 0.14
CA LYS A 139 -14.28 14.01 0.38
C LYS A 139 -14.55 12.53 0.74
N PRO A 140 -14.37 11.59 -0.19
CA PRO A 140 -14.82 10.21 0.01
C PRO A 140 -14.13 9.49 1.17
N ALA A 141 -12.80 9.52 1.21
CA ALA A 141 -12.03 8.81 2.23
C ALA A 141 -12.36 9.33 3.64
N HIS A 142 -12.44 10.66 3.81
CA HIS A 142 -12.87 11.29 5.07
C HIS A 142 -14.24 10.77 5.53
N TYR A 143 -15.25 10.80 4.65
CA TYR A 143 -16.61 10.39 5.01
C TYR A 143 -16.70 8.90 5.36
N ILE A 144 -16.04 8.04 4.58
CA ILE A 144 -16.03 6.59 4.81
C ILE A 144 -15.35 6.26 6.14
N LEU A 145 -14.17 6.85 6.42
CA LEU A 145 -13.45 6.61 7.67
C LEU A 145 -14.25 7.08 8.87
N LYS A 146 -14.87 8.26 8.80
CA LYS A 146 -15.75 8.76 9.85
C LYS A 146 -16.94 7.82 10.08
N LEU A 147 -17.57 7.34 9.01
CA LEU A 147 -18.69 6.40 9.10
C LEU A 147 -18.29 5.08 9.78
N LEU A 148 -17.19 4.47 9.36
CA LEU A 148 -16.75 3.19 9.93
C LEU A 148 -16.31 3.36 11.39
N TYR A 149 -15.57 4.42 11.68
CA TYR A 149 -15.13 4.74 13.04
C TYR A 149 -16.31 4.94 14.01
N GLU A 150 -17.33 5.72 13.62
CA GLU A 150 -18.52 5.92 14.46
C GLU A 150 -19.36 4.64 14.59
N ALA A 151 -19.48 3.86 13.50
CA ALA A 151 -20.23 2.61 13.51
C ALA A 151 -19.69 1.58 14.52
N ASP A 152 -18.37 1.47 14.63
CA ASP A 152 -17.72 0.50 15.54
C ASP A 152 -18.10 0.78 17.00
N SER A 153 -18.16 2.06 17.37
CA SER A 153 -18.59 2.51 18.69
C SER A 153 -20.09 2.31 18.90
N GLU A 154 -20.92 2.74 17.95
CA GLU A 154 -22.39 2.67 18.10
C GLU A 154 -22.94 1.24 18.11
N LEU A 155 -22.35 0.34 17.34
CA LEU A 155 -22.79 -1.04 17.22
C LEU A 155 -22.12 -1.98 18.23
N GLY A 156 -21.07 -1.52 18.92
CA GLY A 156 -20.25 -2.32 19.82
C GLY A 156 -19.48 -3.45 19.14
N LYS A 157 -19.35 -3.38 17.81
CA LYS A 157 -18.60 -4.34 16.98
C LYS A 157 -18.24 -3.69 15.64
N PRO A 158 -17.15 -4.15 14.98
CA PRO A 158 -16.74 -3.61 13.70
C PRO A 158 -17.83 -3.70 12.63
N LEU A 159 -18.11 -2.59 11.95
CA LEU A 159 -18.96 -2.56 10.77
C LEU A 159 -18.07 -2.57 9.51
N GLY A 160 -18.24 -3.59 8.67
CA GLY A 160 -17.72 -3.54 7.30
C GLY A 160 -18.80 -3.09 6.33
N ILE A 161 -18.44 -2.41 5.25
CA ILE A 161 -19.37 -2.04 4.15
C ILE A 161 -18.96 -2.71 2.84
N THR A 162 -19.93 -3.02 1.97
CA THR A 162 -19.63 -3.54 0.62
C THR A 162 -19.47 -2.42 -0.41
N LYS A 163 -18.97 -2.75 -1.61
CA LYS A 163 -18.89 -1.79 -2.73
C LYS A 163 -20.27 -1.26 -3.11
N GLU A 164 -21.31 -2.09 -3.07
CA GLU A 164 -22.69 -1.72 -3.34
C GLU A 164 -23.22 -0.74 -2.29
N GLU A 165 -22.97 -0.99 -1.01
CA GLU A 165 -23.41 -0.10 0.07
C GLU A 165 -22.71 1.26 -0.02
N ALA A 166 -21.39 1.27 -0.22
CA ALA A 166 -20.65 2.51 -0.48
C ALA A 166 -21.21 3.24 -1.72
N THR A 167 -21.53 2.51 -2.78
CA THR A 167 -22.08 3.10 -4.00
C THR A 167 -23.43 3.77 -3.76
N HIS A 168 -24.38 3.03 -3.17
CA HIS A 168 -25.79 3.45 -3.13
C HIS A 168 -26.18 4.20 -1.87
N CYS A 169 -25.49 3.99 -0.75
CA CYS A 169 -25.79 4.70 0.49
C CYS A 169 -24.90 5.95 0.68
N ILE A 170 -23.78 6.06 -0.06
CA ILE A 170 -22.82 7.15 0.08
C ILE A 170 -22.67 7.91 -1.25
N PHE A 171 -22.02 7.33 -2.26
CA PHE A 171 -21.58 8.06 -3.45
C PHE A 171 -22.73 8.60 -4.30
N ASN A 172 -23.81 7.84 -4.44
CA ASN A 172 -24.92 8.23 -5.31
C ASN A 172 -26.00 9.08 -4.63
N ASP A 173 -25.87 9.31 -3.33
CA ASP A 173 -26.86 10.04 -2.53
C ASP A 173 -26.40 11.49 -2.32
N LEU A 174 -27.07 12.44 -2.96
CA LEU A 174 -26.81 13.87 -2.79
C LEU A 174 -26.98 14.34 -1.34
N ARG A 175 -27.75 13.62 -0.52
CA ARG A 175 -27.83 13.95 0.89
C ARG A 175 -26.46 13.78 1.56
N VAL A 176 -25.67 12.82 1.12
CA VAL A 176 -24.29 12.61 1.58
C VAL A 176 -23.33 13.56 0.86
N THR A 177 -23.35 13.56 -0.48
CA THR A 177 -22.30 14.21 -1.28
C THR A 177 -22.47 15.72 -1.47
N ARG A 178 -23.64 16.27 -1.14
CA ARG A 178 -23.94 17.72 -1.12
C ARG A 178 -24.41 18.18 0.25
N ASP A 179 -25.38 17.49 0.85
CA ASP A 179 -26.06 17.99 2.06
C ASP A 179 -25.34 17.62 3.37
N ASN A 180 -24.20 16.91 3.31
CA ASN A 180 -23.41 16.47 4.46
C ASN A 180 -24.24 15.69 5.50
N ARG A 181 -25.05 14.74 5.02
CA ARG A 181 -25.85 13.85 5.85
C ARG A 181 -24.98 13.18 6.91
N ASP A 182 -25.46 13.20 8.14
CA ASP A 182 -24.77 12.61 9.27
C ASP A 182 -24.50 11.12 9.05
N VAL A 183 -23.29 10.67 9.39
CA VAL A 183 -22.87 9.29 9.15
C VAL A 183 -23.72 8.29 9.93
N LYS A 184 -24.25 8.66 11.10
CA LYS A 184 -25.18 7.85 11.90
C LYS A 184 -26.42 7.47 11.12
N GLU A 185 -26.99 8.42 10.38
CA GLU A 185 -28.18 8.13 9.56
C GLU A 185 -27.87 7.14 8.43
N VAL A 186 -26.64 7.15 7.93
CA VAL A 186 -26.19 6.21 6.89
C VAL A 186 -25.89 4.84 7.50
N ILE A 187 -25.32 4.78 8.70
CA ILE A 187 -25.15 3.54 9.48
C ILE A 187 -26.51 2.89 9.71
N ASP A 188 -27.48 3.64 10.24
CA ASP A 188 -28.85 3.17 10.47
C ASP A 188 -29.51 2.68 9.18
N LEU A 189 -29.31 3.39 8.08
CA LEU A 189 -29.80 2.98 6.76
C LEU A 189 -29.22 1.63 6.32
N ILE A 190 -27.90 1.47 6.38
CA ILE A 190 -27.21 0.23 5.99
C ILE A 190 -27.69 -0.93 6.86
N VAL A 191 -27.71 -0.75 8.18
CA VAL A 191 -28.15 -1.78 9.14
C VAL A 191 -29.62 -2.15 8.91
N SER A 192 -30.50 -1.16 8.74
CA SER A 192 -31.92 -1.39 8.43
C SER A 192 -32.09 -2.14 7.10
N ASN A 193 -31.34 -1.78 6.06
CA ASN A 193 -31.40 -2.44 4.76
C ASN A 193 -30.98 -3.92 4.86
N ARG A 194 -29.90 -4.22 5.60
CA ARG A 194 -29.47 -5.60 5.88
C ARG A 194 -30.53 -6.40 6.63
N GLN A 195 -31.11 -5.84 7.69
CA GLN A 195 -32.19 -6.49 8.46
C GLN A 195 -33.41 -6.82 7.59
N LYS A 196 -33.77 -5.90 6.69
CA LYS A 196 -34.87 -6.05 5.74
C LYS A 196 -34.49 -6.87 4.50
N LYS A 197 -33.24 -7.34 4.39
CA LYS A 197 -32.69 -8.06 3.23
C LYS A 197 -32.91 -7.30 1.91
N ILE A 198 -32.73 -5.99 1.95
CA ILE A 198 -32.84 -5.15 0.76
C ILE A 198 -31.55 -5.32 -0.04
N GLU A 199 -31.69 -5.84 -1.26
CA GLU A 199 -30.58 -5.96 -2.21
C GLU A 199 -30.25 -4.63 -2.87
N TYR A 200 -28.99 -4.48 -3.28
CA TYR A 200 -28.51 -3.35 -4.07
C TYR A 200 -28.25 -3.77 -5.52
N GLU A 201 -28.33 -2.80 -6.42
CA GLU A 201 -27.89 -3.02 -7.79
C GLU A 201 -26.37 -3.22 -7.82
N HIS A 202 -25.93 -4.28 -8.49
CA HIS A 202 -24.53 -4.68 -8.58
C HIS A 202 -24.13 -4.82 -10.04
N GLY A 203 -22.82 -4.76 -10.32
CA GLY A 203 -22.29 -4.97 -11.67
C GLY A 203 -21.24 -3.93 -12.09
N GLY A 204 -20.36 -4.36 -12.99
CA GLY A 204 -19.06 -3.74 -13.30
C GLY A 204 -18.97 -2.23 -13.10
N ASP A 205 -19.60 -1.43 -13.97
CA ASP A 205 -19.47 0.04 -13.93
C ASP A 205 -20.38 0.71 -12.88
N ILE A 206 -21.37 0.00 -12.34
CA ILE A 206 -22.36 0.54 -11.38
C ILE A 206 -21.67 0.84 -10.05
N THR A 207 -20.85 -0.08 -9.55
CA THR A 207 -20.15 0.05 -8.26
C THR A 207 -18.68 0.42 -8.40
N ARG A 208 -18.19 0.61 -9.63
CA ARG A 208 -16.77 0.78 -9.93
C ARG A 208 -16.12 1.94 -9.18
N TYR A 209 -16.69 3.14 -9.24
CA TYR A 209 -16.05 4.36 -8.70
C TYR A 209 -15.95 4.34 -7.17
N ALA A 210 -16.99 3.88 -6.47
CA ALA A 210 -16.90 3.68 -5.02
C ALA A 210 -15.92 2.54 -4.70
N GLY A 211 -15.97 1.46 -5.49
CA GLY A 211 -15.04 0.34 -5.39
C GLY A 211 -13.57 0.72 -5.58
N ASP A 212 -13.25 1.56 -6.56
CA ASP A 212 -11.89 2.04 -6.82
C ASP A 212 -11.35 2.82 -5.62
N ILE A 213 -12.16 3.70 -5.01
CA ILE A 213 -11.77 4.42 -3.79
C ILE A 213 -11.57 3.46 -2.61
N LEU A 214 -12.47 2.49 -2.40
CA LEU A 214 -12.30 1.49 -1.35
C LEU A 214 -11.03 0.66 -1.55
N ASP A 215 -10.75 0.24 -2.78
CA ASP A 215 -9.54 -0.51 -3.12
C ASP A 215 -8.27 0.34 -2.86
N TYR A 216 -8.29 1.64 -3.18
CA TYR A 216 -7.19 2.55 -2.83
C TYR A 216 -7.04 2.75 -1.32
N MET A 217 -8.14 2.79 -0.57
CA MET A 217 -8.07 2.87 0.89
C MET A 217 -7.47 1.60 1.50
N VAL A 218 -7.64 0.44 0.87
CA VAL A 218 -6.91 -0.80 1.23
C VAL A 218 -5.42 -0.69 0.90
N HIS A 219 -5.06 -0.20 -0.29
CA HIS A 219 -3.65 0.05 -0.62
C HIS A 219 -2.99 1.10 0.30
N ALA A 220 -3.76 2.04 0.82
CA ALA A 220 -3.33 3.02 1.83
C ALA A 220 -3.24 2.43 3.25
N ASN A 221 -3.51 1.13 3.42
CA ASN A 221 -3.60 0.44 4.70
C ASN A 221 -4.68 0.99 5.66
N LEU A 222 -5.58 1.85 5.19
CA LEU A 222 -6.62 2.48 6.01
C LEU A 222 -7.81 1.53 6.26
N LEU A 223 -8.03 0.57 5.35
CA LEU A 223 -9.09 -0.43 5.43
C LEU A 223 -8.56 -1.84 5.21
N ASP A 224 -9.21 -2.81 5.86
CA ASP A 224 -9.06 -4.24 5.56
C ASP A 224 -10.21 -4.74 4.70
N GLU A 225 -9.91 -5.48 3.63
CA GLU A 225 -10.93 -6.19 2.84
C GLU A 225 -11.03 -7.65 3.30
N ARG A 226 -12.25 -8.09 3.60
CA ARG A 226 -12.57 -9.47 3.97
C ARG A 226 -13.90 -9.91 3.35
N HIS A 227 -13.84 -10.84 2.39
CA HIS A 227 -15.01 -11.47 1.77
C HIS A 227 -16.02 -10.47 1.15
N GLY A 228 -15.53 -9.42 0.50
CA GLY A 228 -16.30 -8.35 -0.13
C GLY A 228 -16.69 -7.20 0.80
N TYR A 229 -16.26 -7.23 2.07
CA TYR A 229 -16.53 -6.19 3.06
C TYR A 229 -15.25 -5.45 3.42
N PHE A 230 -15.35 -4.12 3.50
CA PHE A 230 -14.27 -3.21 3.83
C PHE A 230 -14.47 -2.69 5.25
N TYR A 231 -13.50 -2.96 6.12
CA TYR A 231 -13.52 -2.60 7.54
C TYR A 231 -12.42 -1.59 7.83
N LEU A 232 -12.57 -0.82 8.91
CA LEU A 232 -11.50 0.04 9.40
C LEU A 232 -10.27 -0.80 9.77
N ASN A 233 -9.08 -0.37 9.37
CA ASN A 233 -7.84 -0.94 9.90
C ASN A 233 -7.44 -0.18 11.17
N HIS A 234 -7.71 -0.77 12.33
CA HIS A 234 -7.42 -0.14 13.62
C HIS A 234 -5.92 0.03 13.92
N THR A 235 -5.01 -0.62 13.19
CA THR A 235 -3.56 -0.39 13.38
C THR A 235 -3.11 0.97 12.83
N GLU A 236 -3.98 1.64 12.06
CA GLU A 236 -3.72 2.93 11.40
C GLU A 236 -4.52 4.09 12.02
N MET A 237 -4.94 3.96 13.27
CA MET A 237 -5.82 4.95 13.92
C MET A 237 -5.27 6.38 13.91
N GLU A 238 -3.96 6.58 14.02
CA GLU A 238 -3.36 7.91 13.94
C GLU A 238 -3.60 8.53 12.56
N SER A 239 -3.25 7.79 11.49
CA SER A 239 -3.53 8.19 10.10
C SER A 239 -5.02 8.47 9.91
N ILE A 240 -5.89 7.58 10.38
CA ILE A 240 -7.34 7.70 10.26
C ILE A 240 -7.86 8.96 10.96
N MET A 241 -7.35 9.28 12.15
CA MET A 241 -7.73 10.48 12.89
C MET A 241 -7.29 11.76 12.20
N VAL A 242 -6.14 11.75 11.51
CA VAL A 242 -5.75 12.89 10.65
C VAL A 242 -6.79 13.10 9.54
N PHE A 243 -7.26 12.03 8.88
CA PHE A 243 -8.33 12.14 7.87
C PHE A 243 -9.64 12.65 8.45
N ILE A 244 -10.09 12.10 9.59
CA ILE A 244 -11.39 12.46 10.21
C ILE A 244 -11.38 13.90 10.71
N ASN A 245 -10.24 14.39 11.22
CA ASN A 245 -10.13 15.75 11.74
C ASN A 245 -9.74 16.79 10.68
N ASP A 246 -9.47 16.36 9.44
CA ASP A 246 -9.15 17.26 8.35
C ASP A 246 -10.40 18.02 7.87
N ILE A 247 -10.29 19.34 7.92
CA ILE A 247 -11.31 20.27 7.41
C ILE A 247 -10.88 20.92 6.08
N ASN A 248 -9.70 20.58 5.57
CA ASN A 248 -9.17 21.20 4.36
C ASN A 248 -9.92 20.69 3.12
N TYR A 249 -10.25 21.63 2.26
CA TYR A 249 -10.95 21.38 1.01
C TYR A 249 -10.41 22.34 -0.05
N PHE A 250 -10.16 21.83 -1.26
CA PHE A 250 -9.80 22.67 -2.38
C PHE A 250 -11.01 23.49 -2.82
N ASP A 251 -10.92 24.79 -2.62
CA ASP A 251 -11.98 25.78 -2.81
C ASP A 251 -11.92 26.50 -4.16
N GLY A 252 -11.00 26.13 -5.06
CA GLY A 252 -10.84 26.77 -6.37
C GLY A 252 -12.12 26.74 -7.24
N TYR A 253 -13.05 25.82 -6.95
CA TYR A 253 -14.36 25.75 -7.61
C TYR A 253 -15.49 26.52 -6.91
N ASP A 254 -15.28 27.03 -5.70
CA ASP A 254 -16.35 27.59 -4.87
C ASP A 254 -17.05 28.79 -5.51
N SER A 255 -16.29 29.58 -6.26
CA SER A 255 -16.81 30.78 -6.94
C SER A 255 -17.84 30.48 -8.03
N PHE A 256 -17.95 29.23 -8.49
CA PHE A 256 -18.83 28.80 -9.57
C PHE A 256 -20.20 28.29 -9.08
N TYR A 257 -20.34 27.91 -7.81
CA TYR A 257 -21.59 27.38 -7.28
C TYR A 257 -22.70 28.43 -7.35
N GLY A 258 -23.88 28.02 -7.84
CA GLY A 258 -25.05 28.89 -7.99
C GLY A 258 -24.97 29.90 -9.14
N LYS A 259 -23.99 29.76 -10.05
CA LYS A 259 -23.81 30.65 -11.21
C LYS A 259 -23.96 29.88 -12.53
N ILE A 260 -24.16 30.63 -13.62
CA ILE A 260 -24.02 30.08 -14.97
C ILE A 260 -22.53 29.94 -15.27
N ILE A 261 -22.08 28.72 -15.50
CA ILE A 261 -20.67 28.38 -15.68
C ILE A 261 -20.34 28.27 -17.17
N ASN A 262 -19.28 28.96 -17.60
CA ASN A 262 -18.65 28.68 -18.87
C ASN A 262 -17.55 27.62 -18.67
N ILE A 263 -17.51 26.61 -19.56
CA ILE A 263 -16.61 25.46 -19.42
C ILE A 263 -15.14 25.88 -19.51
N SER A 264 -14.82 26.93 -20.27
CA SER A 264 -13.46 27.47 -20.36
C SER A 264 -12.90 27.90 -19.01
N ASP A 265 -13.74 28.52 -18.18
CA ASP A 265 -13.32 29.11 -16.91
C ASP A 265 -12.94 28.02 -15.90
N LEU A 266 -13.54 26.83 -16.01
CA LEU A 266 -13.18 25.67 -15.20
C LEU A 266 -11.82 25.07 -15.59
N SER A 267 -11.37 25.27 -16.84
CA SER A 267 -10.07 24.78 -17.28
C SER A 267 -8.90 25.62 -16.74
N GLU A 268 -9.17 26.85 -16.32
CA GLU A 268 -8.17 27.72 -15.67
C GLU A 268 -7.85 27.25 -14.25
N VAL A 269 -8.81 26.58 -13.57
CA VAL A 269 -8.65 26.02 -12.22
C VAL A 269 -7.82 24.72 -12.21
N GLU A 270 -7.63 24.09 -13.38
CA GLU A 270 -6.93 22.80 -13.52
C GLU A 270 -5.51 22.85 -12.93
N THR A 271 -4.75 23.90 -13.25
CA THR A 271 -3.39 24.10 -12.73
C THR A 271 -3.39 24.31 -11.20
N ASP A 272 -4.36 25.04 -10.66
CA ASP A 272 -4.50 25.26 -9.21
C ASP A 272 -4.80 23.95 -8.46
N TRP A 273 -5.65 23.09 -9.04
CA TRP A 273 -5.93 21.76 -8.49
C TRP A 273 -4.67 20.90 -8.42
N PHE A 274 -3.92 20.80 -9.52
CA PHE A 274 -2.71 19.98 -9.55
C PHE A 274 -1.60 20.55 -8.66
N THR A 275 -1.57 21.87 -8.51
CA THR A 275 -0.72 22.54 -7.52
C THR A 275 -1.14 22.17 -6.09
N TYR A 276 -2.44 22.12 -5.79
CA TYR A 276 -2.96 21.76 -4.48
C TYR A 276 -2.63 20.31 -4.07
N VAL A 277 -2.83 19.33 -4.96
CA VAL A 277 -2.55 17.91 -4.65
C VAL A 277 -1.05 17.61 -4.52
N ASN A 278 -0.19 18.48 -5.04
CA ASN A 278 1.27 18.40 -4.93
C ASN A 278 1.86 19.25 -3.80
N LYS A 279 1.05 19.92 -2.99
CA LYS A 279 1.51 20.74 -1.85
C LYS A 279 1.48 19.96 -0.53
N GLU A 280 2.38 20.34 0.37
CA GLU A 280 2.40 19.89 1.78
C GLU A 280 2.55 18.37 1.95
N LEU A 281 3.33 17.74 1.07
CA LEU A 281 3.72 16.33 1.15
C LEU A 281 4.86 16.14 2.16
N HIS A 282 4.57 16.45 3.42
CA HIS A 282 5.56 16.31 4.49
C HIS A 282 5.93 14.84 4.67
N VAL A 283 7.17 14.45 4.37
CA VAL A 283 7.64 13.05 4.38
C VAL A 283 7.39 12.33 5.72
N GLU A 284 7.25 13.07 6.83
CA GLU A 284 6.91 12.50 8.14
C GLU A 284 5.40 12.30 8.36
N LEU A 285 4.53 13.01 7.63
CA LEU A 285 3.08 12.84 7.69
C LEU A 285 2.67 11.58 6.93
N PHE A 286 1.85 10.73 7.53
CA PHE A 286 1.45 9.43 6.98
C PHE A 286 2.60 8.48 6.66
N LYS A 287 3.83 8.84 7.09
CA LYS A 287 4.97 7.93 7.03
C LYS A 287 4.52 6.64 7.63
N THR A 288 4.85 5.54 6.99
CA THR A 288 4.58 4.22 7.54
C THR A 288 5.39 4.12 8.81
N ASP A 289 4.82 4.60 9.90
CA ASP A 289 5.43 4.56 11.20
C ASP A 289 5.23 3.14 11.66
N LEU A 290 6.16 2.27 11.26
CA LEU A 290 6.22 0.92 11.81
C LEU A 290 6.30 0.98 13.34
N THR A 291 6.66 2.13 13.91
CA THR A 291 6.61 2.44 15.34
C THR A 291 5.19 2.38 15.94
N SER A 292 4.08 2.51 15.17
CA SER A 292 2.73 2.19 15.67
C SER A 292 2.48 0.69 15.89
N TYR A 293 3.28 -0.19 15.27
CA TYR A 293 3.36 -1.61 15.63
C TYR A 293 4.30 -1.89 16.83
N PHE A 294 5.04 -0.88 17.30
CA PHE A 294 6.08 -0.99 18.33
C PHE A 294 5.89 -0.06 19.55
N ILE A 295 4.85 0.80 19.57
CA ILE A 295 4.60 1.77 20.64
C ILE A 295 3.14 1.63 21.12
N SER A 296 2.92 0.75 22.08
CA SER A 296 1.86 0.92 23.09
C SER A 296 2.07 -0.04 24.27
N ASP A 297 2.30 0.55 25.45
CA ASP A 297 2.48 -0.12 26.74
C ASP A 297 1.13 -0.63 27.27
N THR A 298 0.65 -1.79 26.82
CA THR A 298 -0.30 -2.58 27.64
C THR A 298 -0.21 -4.09 27.39
N ASP A 299 -0.22 -4.86 28.48
CA ASP A 299 -0.20 -6.34 28.54
C ASP A 299 -1.33 -7.06 27.77
N GLN A 300 -2.27 -6.34 27.14
CA GLN A 300 -3.39 -6.92 26.39
C GLN A 300 -3.04 -7.22 24.92
N GLU A 301 -2.06 -6.52 24.32
CA GLU A 301 -1.68 -6.68 22.90
C GLU A 301 -0.66 -7.80 22.62
N GLU A 302 0.06 -8.29 23.65
CA GLU A 302 1.00 -9.41 23.52
C GLU A 302 0.30 -10.69 23.00
N ASN A 303 -0.99 -10.84 23.31
CA ASN A 303 -1.82 -11.89 22.76
C ASN A 303 -2.26 -11.61 21.32
N LEU A 304 -2.57 -10.36 20.91
CA LEU A 304 -3.06 -10.07 19.56
C LEU A 304 -2.01 -10.27 18.47
N TYR A 305 -0.77 -9.81 18.66
CA TYR A 305 0.29 -10.02 17.67
C TYR A 305 0.64 -11.51 17.53
N LYS A 306 0.75 -12.20 18.67
CA LYS A 306 0.99 -13.64 18.69
C LYS A 306 -0.15 -14.39 18.03
N THR A 307 -1.40 -14.01 18.30
CA THR A 307 -2.59 -14.55 17.65
C THR A 307 -2.61 -14.25 16.15
N ALA A 308 -2.30 -13.04 15.70
CA ALA A 308 -2.27 -12.69 14.28
C ALA A 308 -1.18 -13.45 13.51
N VAL A 309 0.02 -13.61 14.10
CA VAL A 309 1.09 -14.44 13.55
C VAL A 309 0.68 -15.91 13.53
N ASP A 310 0.07 -16.42 14.60
CA ASP A 310 -0.40 -17.80 14.69
C ASP A 310 -1.57 -18.08 13.73
N ASP A 311 -2.45 -17.11 13.50
CA ASP A 311 -3.55 -17.16 12.54
C ASP A 311 -3.02 -17.17 11.10
N LYS A 312 -2.04 -16.30 10.78
CA LYS A 312 -1.40 -16.29 9.45
C LYS A 312 -0.63 -17.58 9.18
N ILE A 313 0.07 -18.12 10.18
CA ILE A 313 0.70 -19.43 10.10
C ILE A 313 -0.34 -20.53 9.89
N SER A 314 -1.49 -20.44 10.56
CA SER A 314 -2.59 -21.42 10.42
C SER A 314 -3.20 -21.38 9.02
N GLU A 315 -3.46 -20.19 8.47
CA GLU A 315 -3.91 -19.98 7.09
C GLU A 315 -2.95 -20.62 6.06
N ILE A 316 -1.65 -20.42 6.25
CA ILE A 316 -0.61 -21.02 5.41
C ILE A 316 -0.61 -22.55 5.56
N LEU A 317 -0.74 -23.08 6.77
CA LEU A 317 -0.77 -24.53 7.04
C LEU A 317 -2.04 -25.21 6.49
N GLU A 318 -3.13 -24.46 6.32
CA GLU A 318 -4.38 -24.91 5.70
C GLU A 318 -4.36 -24.81 4.16
N GLY A 319 -3.27 -24.35 3.58
CA GLY A 319 -3.02 -24.37 2.13
C GLY A 319 -3.52 -23.14 1.37
N VAL A 320 -3.80 -22.04 2.08
CA VAL A 320 -4.32 -20.79 1.50
C VAL A 320 -3.20 -19.81 1.11
N GLY A 321 -1.98 -19.97 1.65
CA GLY A 321 -0.84 -19.09 1.38
C GLY A 321 0.07 -19.50 0.21
N SER A 322 0.60 -18.51 -0.51
CA SER A 322 1.61 -18.69 -1.58
C SER A 322 3.03 -18.83 -1.03
N THR A 323 3.97 -19.30 -1.86
CA THR A 323 5.41 -19.32 -1.51
C THR A 323 5.98 -17.95 -1.21
N LYS A 324 5.40 -16.89 -1.80
CA LYS A 324 5.78 -15.50 -1.54
C LYS A 324 5.36 -15.08 -0.13
N ASP A 325 4.13 -15.40 0.27
CA ASP A 325 3.61 -15.08 1.61
C ASP A 325 4.44 -15.72 2.73
N ILE A 326 4.96 -16.95 2.49
CA ILE A 326 5.86 -17.64 3.41
C ILE A 326 7.20 -16.92 3.54
N GLY A 327 7.73 -16.41 2.43
CA GLY A 327 8.97 -15.62 2.39
C GLY A 327 8.81 -14.33 3.18
N ASP A 328 7.81 -13.53 2.81
CA ASP A 328 7.52 -12.22 3.43
C ASP A 328 7.27 -12.33 4.94
N LEU A 329 6.46 -13.32 5.38
CA LEU A 329 6.24 -13.59 6.80
C LEU A 329 7.56 -13.91 7.50
N GLY A 330 8.39 -14.74 6.89
CA GLY A 330 9.66 -15.16 7.47
C GLY A 330 10.63 -14.00 7.66
N GLU A 331 10.80 -13.16 6.64
CA GLU A 331 11.65 -11.97 6.71
C GLU A 331 11.22 -11.05 7.84
N ASN A 332 9.92 -10.80 7.98
CA ASN A 332 9.38 -9.97 9.06
C ASN A 332 9.65 -10.56 10.45
N LEU A 333 9.48 -11.87 10.62
CA LEU A 333 9.80 -12.55 11.89
C LEU A 333 11.29 -12.46 12.23
N ILE A 334 12.18 -12.57 11.24
CA ILE A 334 13.63 -12.42 11.45
C ILE A 334 14.02 -10.98 11.78
N ILE A 335 13.37 -9.96 11.21
CA ILE A 335 13.60 -8.56 11.62
C ILE A 335 13.28 -8.39 13.11
N GLY A 336 12.11 -8.86 13.56
CA GLY A 336 11.73 -8.81 14.97
C GLY A 336 12.75 -9.52 15.86
N HIS A 337 13.19 -10.72 15.46
CA HIS A 337 14.24 -11.47 16.14
C HIS A 337 15.55 -10.70 16.28
N GLU A 338 16.01 -10.05 15.20
CA GLU A 338 17.25 -9.27 15.21
C GLU A 338 17.16 -8.04 16.11
N LYS A 339 15.98 -7.42 16.23
CA LYS A 339 15.76 -6.36 17.21
C LYS A 339 15.94 -6.89 18.63
N VAL A 340 15.30 -8.02 18.97
CA VAL A 340 15.43 -8.62 20.32
C VAL A 340 16.87 -9.00 20.60
N ARG A 341 17.59 -9.51 19.59
CA ARG A 341 19.01 -9.79 19.72
C ARG A 341 19.80 -8.56 20.13
N LEU A 342 19.54 -7.39 19.55
CA LEU A 342 20.21 -6.14 19.92
C LEU A 342 19.83 -5.67 21.33
N VAL A 343 18.56 -5.78 21.74
CA VAL A 343 18.14 -5.52 23.13
C VAL A 343 18.88 -6.40 24.12
N ASN A 344 18.94 -7.70 23.84
CA ASN A 344 19.63 -8.67 24.71
C ASN A 344 21.14 -8.42 24.79
N LEU A 345 21.71 -7.71 23.81
CA LEU A 345 23.09 -7.24 23.81
C LEU A 345 23.26 -5.84 24.44
N GLY A 346 22.19 -5.22 24.93
CA GLY A 346 22.19 -3.88 25.51
C GLY A 346 22.40 -2.76 24.48
N ARG A 347 22.07 -3.00 23.21
CA ARG A 347 22.29 -2.09 22.06
C ARG A 347 21.00 -1.69 21.37
N GLU A 348 19.99 -1.32 22.17
CA GLU A 348 18.74 -0.72 21.69
C GLU A 348 18.97 0.48 20.76
N ASP A 349 20.02 1.25 21.01
CA ASP A 349 20.45 2.38 20.19
C ASP A 349 20.71 2.01 18.72
N LEU A 350 21.00 0.74 18.42
CA LEU A 350 21.30 0.26 17.08
C LEU A 350 20.11 -0.31 16.31
N ILE A 351 18.94 -0.46 16.94
CA ILE A 351 17.75 -1.08 16.32
C ILE A 351 17.37 -0.40 14.99
N HIS A 352 17.49 0.92 14.93
CA HIS A 352 17.19 1.73 13.73
C HIS A 352 18.11 1.43 12.53
N LEU A 353 19.21 0.70 12.73
CA LEU A 353 20.13 0.30 11.66
C LEU A 353 19.73 -1.02 10.99
N ILE A 354 18.76 -1.75 11.55
CA ILE A 354 18.19 -2.95 10.92
C ILE A 354 17.26 -2.50 9.78
N LYS A 355 17.52 -2.99 8.57
CA LYS A 355 16.78 -2.62 7.35
C LYS A 355 16.42 -3.86 6.53
N LYS A 356 15.16 -3.99 6.14
CA LYS A 356 14.74 -4.88 5.07
C LYS A 356 15.26 -4.34 3.74
N ILE A 357 15.77 -5.21 2.88
CA ILE A 357 16.27 -4.83 1.56
C ILE A 357 15.21 -5.11 0.50
N PRO A 358 14.85 -4.11 -0.32
CA PRO A 358 13.93 -4.33 -1.43
C PRO A 358 14.47 -5.35 -2.45
N THR A 359 13.64 -6.32 -2.84
CA THR A 359 13.98 -7.37 -3.81
C THR A 359 14.51 -6.82 -5.14
N ALA A 360 13.99 -5.67 -5.57
CA ALA A 360 14.38 -5.01 -6.82
C ALA A 360 15.85 -4.54 -6.84
N LEU A 361 16.49 -4.32 -5.67
CA LEU A 361 17.91 -3.95 -5.62
C LEU A 361 18.84 -5.12 -5.94
N ALA A 362 18.33 -6.35 -5.92
CA ALA A 362 19.07 -7.56 -6.25
C ALA A 362 20.46 -7.64 -5.60
N VAL A 363 20.56 -7.33 -4.30
CA VAL A 363 21.86 -7.31 -3.58
C VAL A 363 22.26 -8.67 -2.99
N GLY A 364 21.39 -9.68 -3.12
CA GLY A 364 21.67 -11.07 -2.72
C GLY A 364 21.56 -11.36 -1.22
N TYR A 365 20.82 -10.54 -0.47
CA TYR A 365 20.38 -10.79 0.91
C TYR A 365 19.11 -9.98 1.21
N ASP A 366 18.31 -10.43 2.18
CA ASP A 366 17.00 -9.85 2.50
C ASP A 366 17.06 -8.78 3.60
N ILE A 367 17.97 -8.90 4.56
CA ILE A 367 18.02 -8.02 5.74
C ILE A 367 19.45 -7.56 6.00
N GLN A 368 19.63 -6.26 6.20
CA GLN A 368 20.84 -5.69 6.78
C GLN A 368 20.61 -5.44 8.27
N SER A 369 21.43 -6.07 9.12
CA SER A 369 21.50 -5.90 10.56
C SER A 369 22.91 -5.44 10.97
N VAL A 370 23.19 -5.42 12.28
CA VAL A 370 24.47 -5.00 12.85
C VAL A 370 24.91 -5.89 14.01
N GLU A 371 26.21 -6.14 14.11
CA GLU A 371 26.85 -6.74 15.27
C GLU A 371 26.92 -5.75 16.44
N GLU A 372 27.25 -6.24 17.64
CA GLU A 372 27.48 -5.41 18.83
C GLU A 372 28.55 -4.33 18.59
N ASP A 373 29.59 -4.64 17.82
CA ASP A 373 30.64 -3.71 17.42
C ASP A 373 30.29 -2.84 16.20
N GLN A 374 29.01 -2.81 15.81
CA GLN A 374 28.44 -2.08 14.66
C GLN A 374 28.88 -2.58 13.28
N ARG A 375 29.66 -3.67 13.18
CA ARG A 375 29.91 -4.30 11.88
C ARG A 375 28.59 -4.73 11.25
N LYS A 376 28.47 -4.56 9.94
CA LYS A 376 27.26 -4.96 9.21
C LYS A 376 27.13 -6.48 9.19
N ARG A 377 25.91 -6.94 9.46
CA ARG A 377 25.44 -8.31 9.33
C ARG A 377 24.45 -8.33 8.16
N TYR A 378 24.67 -9.18 7.17
CA TYR A 378 23.81 -9.32 6.00
C TYR A 378 23.15 -10.70 6.06
N ILE A 379 21.83 -10.74 6.06
CA ILE A 379 21.04 -11.92 6.38
C ILE A 379 20.15 -12.27 5.19
N GLU A 380 20.31 -13.49 4.71
CA GLU A 380 19.40 -14.15 3.78
C GLU A 380 18.43 -15.05 4.57
N VAL A 381 17.14 -14.92 4.34
CA VAL A 381 16.09 -15.61 5.11
C VAL A 381 15.49 -16.74 4.29
N LYS A 382 15.59 -17.96 4.80
CA LYS A 382 14.99 -19.14 4.17
C LYS A 382 13.94 -19.74 5.08
N THR A 383 12.68 -19.52 4.75
CA THR A 383 11.55 -19.91 5.61
C THR A 383 10.86 -21.18 5.14
N THR A 384 10.47 -22.05 6.08
CA THR A 384 9.61 -23.18 5.78
C THR A 384 8.61 -23.42 6.90
N ILE A 385 7.35 -23.56 6.50
CA ILE A 385 6.22 -23.79 7.37
C ILE A 385 5.70 -25.20 7.10
N SER A 386 5.51 -26.00 8.14
CA SER A 386 5.08 -27.39 8.00
C SER A 386 4.30 -27.89 9.22
N ASN A 387 3.41 -28.86 9.00
CA ASN A 387 2.59 -29.42 10.08
C ASN A 387 3.37 -30.29 11.09
N ARG A 388 4.58 -30.75 10.74
CA ARG A 388 5.41 -31.64 11.57
C ARG A 388 6.85 -31.15 11.59
N PRO A 389 7.61 -31.40 12.67
CA PRO A 389 9.04 -31.07 12.70
C PRO A 389 9.78 -31.68 11.51
N LEU A 390 10.40 -30.83 10.70
CA LEU A 390 11.23 -31.26 9.57
C LEU A 390 12.59 -31.69 10.09
N LYS A 391 13.05 -32.85 9.62
CA LYS A 391 14.42 -33.35 9.84
C LYS A 391 15.33 -33.08 8.63
N PHE A 392 14.87 -32.23 7.71
CA PHE A 392 15.58 -31.89 6.49
C PHE A 392 16.15 -30.47 6.61
N PHE A 393 17.47 -30.39 6.68
CA PHE A 393 18.23 -29.15 6.82
C PHE A 393 18.84 -28.78 5.47
N GLY A 394 18.00 -28.30 4.57
CA GLY A 394 18.45 -27.80 3.27
C GLY A 394 17.68 -26.57 2.82
N PHE A 395 18.29 -25.84 1.90
CA PHE A 395 17.75 -24.63 1.28
C PHE A 395 18.45 -24.34 -0.05
N HIS A 396 17.77 -23.62 -0.92
CA HIS A 396 18.30 -23.13 -2.18
C HIS A 396 18.84 -21.71 -2.00
N LEU A 397 20.03 -21.43 -2.53
CA LEU A 397 20.53 -20.08 -2.76
C LEU A 397 20.56 -19.78 -4.25
N THR A 398 20.06 -18.61 -4.64
CA THR A 398 20.21 -18.14 -6.03
C THR A 398 21.68 -17.85 -6.33
N ARG A 399 22.04 -17.72 -7.62
CA ARG A 399 23.42 -17.36 -8.00
C ARG A 399 23.88 -16.06 -7.35
N ASN A 400 23.00 -15.06 -7.32
CA ASN A 400 23.29 -13.76 -6.74
C ASN A 400 23.50 -13.81 -5.22
N GLU A 401 22.68 -14.60 -4.51
CA GLU A 401 22.86 -14.85 -3.07
C GLU A 401 24.18 -15.55 -2.78
N TRP A 402 24.53 -16.56 -3.59
CA TRP A 402 25.81 -17.26 -3.46
C TRP A 402 27.02 -16.34 -3.71
N ASP A 403 26.98 -15.54 -4.77
CA ASP A 403 28.03 -14.58 -5.11
C ASP A 403 28.18 -13.51 -4.03
N SER A 404 27.06 -13.07 -3.45
CA SER A 404 27.02 -12.12 -2.34
C SER A 404 27.62 -12.73 -1.08
N ALA A 405 27.26 -13.97 -0.75
CA ALA A 405 27.85 -14.71 0.36
C ALA A 405 29.36 -14.89 0.20
N GLN A 406 29.84 -15.17 -1.02
CA GLN A 406 31.26 -15.28 -1.33
C GLN A 406 32.01 -13.95 -1.15
N THR A 407 31.35 -12.83 -1.44
CA THR A 407 31.94 -11.48 -1.33
C THR A 407 31.94 -10.97 0.11
N LEU A 408 30.82 -11.16 0.83
CA LEU A 408 30.59 -10.61 2.16
C LEU A 408 31.19 -11.45 3.29
N ASN A 409 31.53 -12.72 3.02
CA ASN A 409 32.27 -13.63 3.91
C ASN A 409 31.63 -13.75 5.31
N ASP A 410 32.37 -13.41 6.37
CA ASP A 410 31.96 -13.51 7.77
C ASP A 410 30.82 -12.56 8.13
N ARG A 411 30.51 -11.60 7.26
CA ARG A 411 29.35 -10.70 7.41
C ARG A 411 28.08 -11.26 6.80
N TYR A 412 28.13 -12.36 6.06
CA TYR A 412 26.95 -12.98 5.44
C TYR A 412 26.42 -14.14 6.27
N PHE A 413 25.12 -14.15 6.49
CA PHE A 413 24.42 -15.12 7.30
C PHE A 413 23.20 -15.66 6.54
N VAL A 414 22.95 -16.95 6.66
CA VAL A 414 21.67 -17.54 6.25
C VAL A 414 20.88 -17.90 7.50
N TYR A 415 19.68 -17.35 7.61
CA TYR A 415 18.74 -17.65 8.68
C TYR A 415 17.70 -18.63 8.15
N ARG A 416 17.84 -19.90 8.50
CA ARG A 416 16.89 -20.95 8.13
C ARG A 416 15.78 -21.03 9.19
N LEU A 417 14.69 -20.33 8.95
CA LEU A 417 13.52 -20.30 9.83
C LEU A 417 12.59 -21.49 9.55
N MET A 418 12.43 -22.35 10.54
CA MET A 418 11.55 -23.52 10.49
C MET A 418 10.40 -23.36 11.49
N ILE A 419 9.18 -23.31 10.97
CA ILE A 419 7.95 -23.11 11.74
C ILE A 419 7.10 -24.36 11.66
N ASN A 420 6.65 -24.83 12.82
CA ASN A 420 5.59 -25.83 12.95
C ASN A 420 4.63 -25.43 14.08
N ARG A 421 3.55 -26.21 14.27
CA ARG A 421 2.50 -25.92 15.27
C ARG A 421 3.00 -25.82 16.73
N SER A 422 4.16 -26.40 17.02
CA SER A 422 4.72 -26.47 18.38
C SER A 422 5.96 -25.61 18.59
N GLN A 423 6.72 -25.30 17.52
CA GLN A 423 8.04 -24.68 17.63
C GLN A 423 8.33 -23.79 16.42
N LYS A 424 9.02 -22.68 16.70
CA LYS A 424 9.56 -21.73 15.71
C LYS A 424 11.06 -21.62 15.96
N ILE A 425 11.86 -22.27 15.13
CA ILE A 425 13.32 -22.40 15.34
C ILE A 425 14.08 -21.76 14.19
N ILE A 426 15.13 -21.03 14.51
CA ILE A 426 16.08 -20.48 13.54
C ILE A 426 17.38 -21.27 13.62
N TYR A 427 17.87 -21.71 12.46
CA TYR A 427 19.22 -22.23 12.29
C TYR A 427 20.06 -21.21 11.54
N ILE A 428 21.09 -20.68 12.19
CA ILE A 428 21.93 -19.60 11.67
C ILE A 428 23.23 -20.20 11.12
N LEU A 429 23.51 -19.94 9.85
CA LEU A 429 24.74 -20.31 9.18
C LEU A 429 25.53 -19.05 8.82
N GLN A 430 26.65 -18.81 9.50
CA GLN A 430 27.58 -17.73 9.14
C GLN A 430 28.55 -18.21 8.07
N ASN A 431 28.74 -17.40 7.03
CA ASN A 431 29.63 -17.66 5.91
C ASN A 431 29.43 -19.06 5.29
N PRO A 432 28.28 -19.32 4.63
CA PRO A 432 27.98 -20.62 4.05
C PRO A 432 29.05 -21.08 3.03
N VAL A 433 29.69 -20.15 2.32
CA VAL A 433 30.77 -20.45 1.37
C VAL A 433 32.00 -21.03 2.08
N GLN A 434 32.39 -20.48 3.22
CA GLN A 434 33.49 -21.02 4.02
C GLN A 434 33.13 -22.36 4.66
N LEU A 435 31.89 -22.54 5.13
CA LEU A 435 31.41 -23.82 5.64
C LEU A 435 31.48 -24.91 4.56
N TYR A 436 31.14 -24.58 3.31
CA TYR A 436 31.28 -25.50 2.17
C TYR A 436 32.76 -25.83 1.90
N LYS A 437 33.65 -24.82 1.85
CA LYS A 437 35.10 -25.02 1.66
C LYS A 437 35.77 -25.84 2.77
N GLN A 438 35.13 -25.96 3.93
CA GLN A 438 35.59 -26.76 5.07
C GLN A 438 34.92 -28.15 5.13
N ASP A 439 34.17 -28.54 4.10
CA ASP A 439 33.41 -29.80 4.03
C ASP A 439 32.41 -29.99 5.19
N LYS A 440 31.91 -28.88 5.77
CA LYS A 440 30.91 -28.90 6.86
C LYS A 440 29.48 -28.95 6.34
N ILE A 441 29.22 -28.42 5.16
CA ILE A 441 27.94 -28.48 4.46
C ILE A 441 28.15 -29.06 3.06
N GLU A 442 27.13 -29.69 2.50
CA GLU A 442 27.15 -30.18 1.13
C GLU A 442 26.48 -29.14 0.22
N MET A 443 27.04 -28.95 -0.97
CA MET A 443 26.49 -28.10 -2.02
C MET A 443 26.34 -28.91 -3.30
N ARG A 444 25.20 -28.79 -3.97
CA ARG A 444 25.00 -29.27 -5.34
C ARG A 444 24.69 -28.09 -6.25
N ILE A 445 25.40 -28.02 -7.37
CA ILE A 445 25.17 -26.97 -8.37
C ILE A 445 23.88 -27.28 -9.12
N SER A 446 22.96 -26.31 -9.14
CA SER A 446 21.72 -26.31 -9.90
C SER A 446 21.57 -24.94 -10.59
N ASP A 447 20.35 -24.40 -10.76
CA ASP A 447 20.17 -23.00 -11.16
C ASP A 447 20.45 -22.03 -9.98
N GLY A 448 21.64 -22.16 -9.40
CA GLY A 448 21.98 -21.67 -8.06
C GLY A 448 22.75 -22.74 -7.29
N ALA A 449 22.64 -22.71 -5.96
CA ALA A 449 23.28 -23.65 -5.05
C ALA A 449 22.24 -24.31 -4.13
N GLU A 450 22.07 -25.63 -4.25
CA GLU A 450 21.32 -26.43 -3.27
C GLU A 450 22.24 -26.79 -2.12
N ILE A 451 21.92 -26.31 -0.92
CA ILE A 451 22.69 -26.52 0.30
C ILE A 451 21.99 -27.53 1.19
N SER A 452 22.75 -28.47 1.73
CA SER A 452 22.32 -29.32 2.84
C SER A 452 23.36 -29.34 3.95
N PHE A 453 22.90 -29.38 5.20
CA PHE A 453 23.76 -29.33 6.37
C PHE A 453 23.26 -30.27 7.47
N LYS A 454 24.09 -30.54 8.46
CA LYS A 454 23.67 -31.24 9.69
C LYS A 454 23.31 -30.21 10.75
N GLU A 455 22.34 -30.52 11.59
CA GLU A 455 21.83 -29.60 12.63
C GLU A 455 22.95 -28.95 13.46
N ASN A 456 23.99 -29.71 13.83
CA ASN A 456 25.11 -29.27 14.65
C ASN A 456 26.09 -28.30 13.95
N VAL A 457 25.91 -28.03 12.67
CA VAL A 457 26.73 -27.08 11.89
C VAL A 457 26.20 -25.65 12.04
N ALA A 458 24.90 -25.50 12.29
CA ALA A 458 24.25 -24.21 12.46
C ALA A 458 24.09 -23.87 13.94
N GLU A 459 24.17 -22.58 14.26
CA GLU A 459 23.72 -22.10 15.57
C GLU A 459 22.20 -22.23 15.64
N LYS A 460 21.69 -22.84 16.69
CA LYS A 460 20.26 -23.09 16.89
C LYS A 460 19.72 -22.15 17.95
N THR A 461 18.71 -21.36 17.59
CA THR A 461 18.01 -20.49 18.52
C THR A 461 16.50 -20.57 18.31
N GLU A 462 15.73 -20.34 19.37
CA GLU A 462 14.29 -20.19 19.26
C GLU A 462 13.98 -18.81 18.67
N LEU A 463 12.93 -18.71 17.86
CA LEU A 463 12.47 -17.43 17.34
C LEU A 463 12.03 -16.56 18.53
N MET A 464 12.91 -15.63 18.90
CA MET A 464 12.57 -14.54 19.80
C MET A 464 11.56 -13.65 19.11
N ILE A 465 10.34 -13.65 19.64
CA ILE A 465 9.34 -12.68 19.27
C ILE A 465 9.71 -11.39 19.99
N TRP A 466 9.74 -10.27 19.26
CA TRP A 466 9.87 -8.96 19.87
C TRP A 466 8.78 -8.77 20.91
N LYS A 467 9.21 -8.77 22.17
CA LYS A 467 8.40 -8.40 23.32
C LYS A 467 8.82 -6.98 23.63
N ASN A 468 7.84 -6.09 23.73
CA ASN A 468 8.05 -4.69 24.05
C ASN A 468 9.05 -4.49 25.18
#